data_AF-E0VN78-F1
#
_entry.id   AF-E0VN78-F1
#
_cell.length_a   1.000
_cell.length_b   1.000
_cell.length_c   1.000
_cell.angle_alpha   90.00
_cell.angle_beta   90.00
_cell.angle_gamma   90.00
#
_symmetry.space_group_name_H-M   'P 1'
#
loop_
_entity.id
_entity.type
_entity.pdbx_description
1 polymer ?
#
loop_
_entity_poly.entity_id
_entity_poly.type
_entity_poly.pdbx_seq_one_letter_code
_entity_poly.pdbx_strand_id
1 'polypeptide(L)'
;MGAAVSYPYTQLRRVLRRYNAQNRALKFIEKEKLPSRSYEPEISDPKIRESIKELYVKNKQLDDYLKKEKQSSSKRPLPVKRIRDNSFLFYEPKIPQPNCCTLSSSLEIIAKHLKEPNKWNVDALSEEYNLQKDSVKNLLMYYSLFTREDFQFINKDRKENEEQVALEFVKRTRLEKIPLKQIEDKK
;
A
#
# COMPACT_ATOMS: atom_id res chain seq x y z
N MET A 1 -28.11 -25.71 -7.56
CA MET A 1 -28.66 -25.83 -6.19
C MET A 1 -27.73 -25.09 -5.25
N GLY A 2 -28.15 -23.92 -4.74
CA GLY A 2 -27.30 -23.02 -3.96
C GLY A 2 -27.22 -23.40 -2.49
N ALA A 3 -26.00 -23.51 -1.95
CA ALA A 3 -25.77 -23.76 -0.54
C ALA A 3 -25.91 -22.47 0.27
N ALA A 4 -26.92 -22.42 1.13
CA ALA A 4 -27.12 -21.39 2.14
C ALA A 4 -26.62 -21.92 3.48
N VAL A 5 -25.43 -21.53 3.96
CA VAL A 5 -25.06 -21.73 5.38
C VAL A 5 -24.07 -20.66 5.86
N SER A 6 -24.28 -20.19 7.11
CA SER A 6 -23.36 -19.44 7.99
C SER A 6 -23.49 -17.91 8.05
N TYR A 7 -24.65 -17.40 8.47
CA TYR A 7 -24.87 -15.98 8.82
C TYR A 7 -24.76 -15.56 10.31
N PRO A 8 -24.89 -16.41 11.36
CA PRO A 8 -24.89 -15.89 12.74
C PRO A 8 -23.48 -15.63 13.31
N TYR A 9 -22.48 -16.41 12.90
CA TYR A 9 -21.13 -16.35 13.49
C TYR A 9 -20.33 -15.11 13.06
N THR A 10 -20.57 -14.62 11.84
CA THR A 10 -19.91 -13.41 11.29
C THR A 10 -20.45 -12.12 11.90
N GLN A 11 -21.74 -12.09 12.27
CA GLN A 11 -22.37 -10.93 12.91
C GLN A 11 -21.86 -10.72 14.34
N LEU A 12 -21.76 -11.79 15.15
CA LEU A 12 -21.23 -11.71 16.52
C LEU A 12 -19.75 -11.27 16.54
N ARG A 13 -18.93 -11.77 15.60
CA ARG A 13 -17.51 -11.34 15.46
C ARG A 13 -17.38 -9.83 15.16
N ARG A 14 -18.29 -9.24 14.38
CA ARG A 14 -18.27 -7.79 14.09
C ARG A 14 -18.58 -6.98 15.34
N VAL A 15 -19.50 -7.43 16.19
CA VAL A 15 -19.84 -6.76 17.46
C VAL A 15 -18.64 -6.77 18.41
N LEU A 16 -17.97 -7.92 18.56
CA LEU A 16 -16.81 -8.04 19.44
C LEU A 16 -15.60 -7.20 18.99
N ARG A 17 -15.33 -7.12 17.67
CA ARG A 17 -14.27 -6.24 17.14
C ARG A 17 -14.60 -4.76 17.33
N ARG A 18 -15.88 -4.37 17.23
CA ARG A 18 -16.34 -2.99 17.49
C ARG A 18 -16.13 -2.58 18.93
N TYR A 19 -16.39 -3.46 19.90
CA TYR A 19 -16.16 -3.18 21.32
C TYR A 19 -14.69 -2.83 21.62
N ASN A 20 -13.74 -3.58 21.07
CA ASN A 20 -12.31 -3.27 21.23
C ASN A 20 -11.89 -1.98 20.52
N ALA A 21 -12.46 -1.67 19.36
CA ALA A 21 -12.18 -0.42 18.64
C ALA A 21 -12.75 0.80 19.39
N GLN A 22 -13.97 0.67 19.95
CA GLN A 22 -14.61 1.71 20.76
C GLN A 22 -13.82 1.98 22.04
N ASN A 23 -13.42 0.94 22.78
CA ASN A 23 -12.60 1.12 23.98
C ASN A 23 -11.22 1.73 23.68
N ARG A 24 -10.62 1.43 22.52
CA ARG A 24 -9.38 2.07 22.06
C ARG A 24 -9.59 3.53 21.67
N ALA A 25 -10.70 3.85 21.01
CA ALA A 25 -11.05 5.21 20.64
C ALA A 25 -11.35 6.06 21.87
N LEU A 26 -12.12 5.55 22.83
CA LEU A 26 -12.41 6.23 24.10
C LEU A 26 -11.12 6.53 24.87
N LYS A 27 -10.22 5.56 25.02
CA LYS A 27 -8.89 5.79 25.62
C LYS A 27 -8.03 6.82 24.90
N PHE A 28 -8.25 7.05 23.60
CA PHE A 28 -7.50 8.04 22.82
C PHE A 28 -8.14 9.43 22.90
N ILE A 29 -9.47 9.48 23.03
CA ILE A 29 -10.26 10.71 23.23
C ILE A 29 -10.11 11.23 24.67
N GLU A 30 -10.09 10.33 25.65
CA GLU A 30 -9.88 10.64 27.09
C GLU A 30 -8.46 11.13 27.41
N LYS A 31 -7.49 10.87 26.52
CA LYS A 31 -6.17 11.46 26.65
C LYS A 31 -6.28 12.95 26.38
N GLU A 32 -6.10 13.77 27.42
CA GLU A 32 -5.90 15.20 27.25
C GLU A 32 -4.78 15.45 26.25
N LYS A 33 -5.09 16.24 25.21
CA LYS A 33 -4.07 16.68 24.25
C LYS A 33 -3.13 17.59 25.01
N LEU A 34 -1.95 17.08 25.35
CA LEU A 34 -0.87 17.93 25.84
C LEU A 34 -0.69 19.08 24.84
N PRO A 35 -0.53 20.33 25.31
CA PRO A 35 -0.26 21.45 24.41
C PRO A 35 0.93 21.06 23.54
N SER A 36 0.80 21.25 22.23
CA SER A 36 1.87 20.95 21.28
C SER A 36 3.14 21.59 21.80
N ARG A 37 4.15 20.80 22.13
CA ARG A 37 5.43 21.31 22.62
C ARG A 37 5.97 22.22 21.51
N SER A 38 6.00 23.53 21.74
CA SER A 38 6.67 24.48 20.87
C SER A 38 8.13 24.09 20.89
N TYR A 39 8.55 23.34 19.87
CA TYR A 39 9.94 22.92 19.73
C TYR A 39 10.72 24.13 19.24
N GLU A 40 11.17 24.96 20.17
CA GLU A 40 12.28 25.85 19.88
C GLU A 40 13.53 24.97 19.89
N PRO A 41 14.20 24.75 18.74
CA PRO A 41 15.45 24.03 18.77
C PRO A 41 16.44 24.86 19.58
N GLU A 42 16.92 24.31 20.69
CA GLU A 42 18.08 24.83 21.42
C GLU A 42 19.31 24.66 20.51
N ILE A 43 19.46 25.57 19.55
CA ILE A 43 20.65 25.64 18.72
C ILE A 43 21.77 26.07 19.66
N SER A 44 22.61 25.13 20.09
CA SER A 44 23.68 25.33 21.07
C SER A 44 24.72 26.34 20.60
N ASP A 45 25.01 26.36 19.29
CA ASP A 45 26.14 27.10 18.76
C ASP A 45 25.74 28.51 18.29
N PRO A 46 26.31 29.57 18.88
CA PRO A 46 25.96 30.96 18.53
C PRO A 46 26.26 31.30 17.07
N LYS A 47 27.32 30.71 16.51
CA LYS A 47 27.71 30.87 15.09
C LYS A 47 26.65 30.34 14.12
N ILE A 48 25.96 29.25 14.50
CA ILE A 48 24.87 28.68 13.70
C ILE A 48 23.63 29.57 13.79
N ARG A 49 23.35 30.16 14.96
CA ARG A 49 22.25 31.14 15.09
C ARG A 49 22.49 32.39 14.25
N GLU A 50 23.72 32.86 14.15
CA GLU A 50 24.09 34.02 13.33
C GLU A 50 23.97 33.70 11.84
N SER A 51 24.50 32.57 11.37
CA SER A 51 24.36 32.16 9.96
C SER A 51 22.91 31.92 9.56
N ILE A 52 22.09 31.38 10.45
CA ILE A 52 20.65 31.24 10.23
C ILE A 52 19.99 32.62 10.09
N LYS A 53 20.30 33.57 10.97
CA LYS A 53 19.76 34.94 10.86
C LYS A 53 20.12 35.59 9.52
N GLU A 54 21.34 35.37 9.03
CA GLU A 54 21.79 35.83 7.72
C GLU A 54 20.99 35.19 6.56
N LEU A 55 20.69 33.88 6.64
CA LEU A 55 19.85 33.18 5.67
C LEU A 55 18.38 33.66 5.69
N TYR A 56 17.89 34.12 6.85
CA TYR A 56 16.55 34.69 6.99
C TYR A 56 16.46 36.17 6.59
N VAL A 57 17.57 36.81 6.18
CA VAL A 57 17.52 38.16 5.62
C VAL A 57 16.80 38.11 4.28
N LYS A 58 15.62 38.72 4.24
CA LYS A 58 14.79 38.77 3.05
C LYS A 58 15.54 39.46 1.90
N ASN A 59 15.81 38.72 0.83
CA ASN A 59 16.43 39.27 -0.38
C ASN A 59 15.41 40.17 -1.12
N LYS A 60 15.57 41.48 -0.98
CA LYS A 60 14.64 42.49 -1.54
C LYS A 60 14.56 42.44 -3.06
N GLN A 61 15.69 42.17 -3.73
CA GLN A 61 15.73 42.08 -5.20
C GLN A 61 14.87 40.91 -5.69
N LEU A 62 15.03 39.74 -5.08
CA LEU A 62 14.24 38.55 -5.41
C LEU A 62 12.74 38.77 -5.12
N ASP A 63 12.40 39.41 -4.00
CA ASP A 63 11.02 39.74 -3.65
C ASP A 63 10.38 40.68 -4.68
N ASP A 64 11.11 41.66 -5.20
CA ASP A 64 10.64 42.58 -6.23
C ASP A 64 10.50 41.90 -7.60
N TYR A 65 11.39 40.97 -7.97
CA TYR A 65 11.22 40.15 -9.17
C TYR A 65 9.97 39.26 -9.10
N LEU A 66 9.75 38.58 -7.98
CA LEU A 66 8.58 37.71 -7.78
C LEU A 66 7.27 38.51 -7.77
N LYS A 67 7.27 39.75 -7.24
CA LYS A 67 6.12 40.65 -7.31
C LYS A 67 5.80 41.08 -8.75
N LYS A 68 6.82 41.36 -9.57
CA LYS A 68 6.65 41.68 -11.00
C LYS A 68 6.12 40.48 -11.79
N GLU A 69 6.60 39.27 -11.49
CA GLU A 69 6.16 38.05 -12.17
C GLU A 69 4.70 37.69 -11.84
N LYS A 70 4.26 37.90 -10.59
CA LYS A 70 2.86 37.71 -10.16
C LYS A 70 1.86 38.67 -10.81
N GLN A 71 2.31 39.81 -11.34
CA GLN A 71 1.46 40.73 -12.10
C GLN A 71 1.27 40.29 -13.57
N SER A 72 2.02 39.31 -14.04
CA SER A 72 1.63 38.56 -15.22
C SER A 72 0.51 37.59 -14.82
N SER A 73 -0.70 38.12 -14.63
CA SER A 73 -1.92 37.31 -14.62
C SER A 73 -2.06 36.69 -16.00
N SER A 74 -1.35 35.57 -16.19
CA SER A 74 -1.41 34.74 -17.38
C SER A 74 -2.88 34.54 -17.71
N LYS A 75 -3.34 35.08 -18.84
CA LYS A 75 -4.70 34.85 -19.39
C LYS A 75 -4.94 33.37 -19.73
N ARG A 76 -3.97 32.47 -19.47
CA ARG A 76 -4.16 31.03 -19.66
C ARG A 76 -5.16 30.55 -18.62
N PRO A 77 -6.29 29.95 -19.04
CA PRO A 77 -7.26 29.41 -18.10
C PRO A 77 -6.60 28.35 -17.22
N LEU A 78 -7.04 28.28 -15.96
CA LEU A 78 -6.63 27.20 -15.07
C LEU A 78 -6.95 25.86 -15.74
N PRO A 79 -6.07 24.84 -15.64
CA PRO A 79 -6.33 23.53 -16.20
C PRO A 79 -7.63 22.96 -15.60
N VAL A 80 -8.69 22.92 -16.42
CA VAL A 80 -10.05 22.54 -16.00
C VAL A 80 -10.15 21.04 -15.70
N LYS A 81 -9.33 20.23 -16.35
CA LYS A 81 -9.31 18.78 -16.17
C LYS A 81 -7.88 18.33 -15.91
N ARG A 82 -7.68 17.59 -14.82
CA ARG A 82 -6.51 16.73 -14.68
C ARG A 82 -6.74 15.53 -15.58
N ILE A 83 -6.15 15.58 -16.76
CA ILE A 83 -6.07 14.42 -17.63
C ILE A 83 -5.14 13.42 -16.94
N ARG A 84 -5.71 12.36 -16.36
CA ARG A 84 -4.95 11.18 -15.92
C ARG A 84 -4.94 10.21 -17.09
N ASP A 85 -4.08 10.47 -18.07
CA ASP A 85 -4.05 9.67 -19.31
C ASP A 85 -3.48 8.26 -19.11
N ASN A 86 -2.94 7.94 -17.94
CA ASN A 86 -2.32 6.64 -17.72
C ASN A 86 -3.10 5.84 -16.67
N SER A 87 -3.54 4.64 -17.07
CA SER A 87 -3.98 3.56 -16.18
C SER A 87 -2.90 3.21 -15.14
N PHE A 88 -1.65 3.47 -15.50
CA PHE A 88 -0.49 3.35 -14.65
C PHE A 88 -0.18 4.67 -13.95
N LEU A 89 0.24 4.60 -12.69
CA LEU A 89 0.63 5.77 -11.88
C LEU A 89 1.91 6.48 -12.39
N PHE A 90 2.49 6.00 -13.50
CA PHE A 90 3.72 6.50 -14.09
C PHE A 90 3.53 6.83 -15.58
N TYR A 91 4.30 7.79 -16.05
CA TYR A 91 4.33 8.19 -17.46
C TYR A 91 5.16 7.19 -18.27
N GLU A 92 4.55 6.52 -19.25
CA GLU A 92 5.29 5.71 -20.21
C GLU A 92 5.59 6.49 -21.48
N PRO A 93 6.78 6.32 -22.08
CA PRO A 93 7.09 6.88 -23.38
C PRO A 93 6.20 6.23 -24.46
N LYS A 94 5.61 7.05 -25.34
CA LYS A 94 4.76 6.56 -26.44
C LYS A 94 5.54 5.73 -27.46
N ILE A 95 6.83 6.01 -27.62
CA ILE A 95 7.71 5.34 -28.56
C ILE A 95 8.84 4.72 -27.72
N PRO A 96 8.92 3.38 -27.60
CA PRO A 96 10.02 2.74 -26.88
C PRO A 96 11.34 2.96 -27.63
N GLN A 97 12.43 3.01 -26.87
CA GLN A 97 13.77 3.01 -27.45
C GLN A 97 14.05 1.65 -28.11
N PRO A 98 14.93 1.58 -29.15
CA PRO A 98 15.30 0.31 -29.74
C PRO A 98 15.91 -0.63 -28.68
N ASN A 99 15.57 -1.91 -28.74
CA ASN A 99 15.94 -2.94 -27.76
C ASN A 99 15.40 -2.73 -26.34
N CYS A 100 14.51 -1.76 -26.12
CA CYS A 100 13.83 -1.53 -24.84
C CYS A 100 12.33 -1.81 -24.99
N CYS A 101 11.68 -2.28 -23.93
CA CYS A 101 10.22 -2.39 -23.87
C CYS A 101 9.64 -1.50 -22.77
N THR A 102 8.42 -1.02 -22.97
CA THR A 102 7.63 -0.36 -21.92
C THR A 102 7.03 -1.40 -20.99
N LEU A 103 6.57 -0.98 -19.80
CA LEU A 103 5.90 -1.92 -18.89
C LEU A 103 4.63 -2.47 -19.54
N SER A 104 3.83 -1.63 -20.20
CA SER A 104 2.64 -2.10 -20.95
C SER A 104 2.99 -3.20 -21.95
N SER A 105 4.03 -2.98 -22.77
CA SER A 105 4.49 -3.97 -23.75
C SER A 105 4.99 -5.26 -23.08
N SER A 106 5.73 -5.15 -21.97
CA SER A 106 6.21 -6.32 -21.24
C SER A 106 5.06 -7.17 -20.69
N LEU A 107 4.00 -6.54 -20.19
CA LEU A 107 2.81 -7.23 -19.68
C LEU A 107 2.03 -7.92 -20.81
N GLU A 108 1.96 -7.30 -21.99
CA GLU A 108 1.37 -7.91 -23.17
C GLU A 108 2.15 -9.14 -23.65
N ILE A 109 3.49 -9.08 -23.66
CA ILE A 109 4.37 -10.20 -24.00
C ILE A 109 4.09 -11.39 -23.08
N ILE A 110 4.07 -11.15 -21.77
CA ILE A 110 3.79 -12.20 -20.77
C ILE A 110 2.37 -12.74 -20.98
N ALA A 111 1.38 -11.87 -21.17
CA ALA A 111 -0.01 -12.29 -21.37
C ALA A 111 -0.22 -13.11 -22.67
N LYS A 112 0.46 -12.76 -23.76
CA LYS A 112 0.44 -13.52 -25.03
C LYS A 112 1.06 -14.91 -24.86
N HIS A 113 2.23 -14.98 -24.23
CA HIS A 113 2.93 -16.24 -23.98
C HIS A 113 2.12 -17.18 -23.08
N LEU A 114 1.51 -16.64 -22.01
CA LEU A 114 0.65 -17.42 -21.11
C LEU A 114 -0.60 -17.99 -21.81
N LYS A 115 -1.16 -17.29 -22.80
CA LYS A 115 -2.33 -17.76 -23.55
C LYS A 115 -1.97 -18.87 -24.54
N GLU A 116 -0.92 -18.68 -25.33
CA GLU A 116 -0.54 -19.60 -26.41
C GLU A 116 0.99 -19.77 -26.45
N PRO A 117 1.60 -20.57 -25.56
CA PRO A 117 3.06 -20.68 -25.44
C PRO A 117 3.72 -21.29 -26.68
N ASN A 118 3.00 -22.18 -27.39
CA ASN A 118 3.49 -22.82 -28.62
C ASN A 118 3.60 -21.82 -29.79
N LYS A 119 2.69 -20.84 -29.84
CA LYS A 119 2.65 -19.84 -30.91
C LYS A 119 3.57 -18.66 -30.58
N TRP A 120 3.46 -18.14 -29.36
CA TRP A 120 4.24 -16.99 -28.90
C TRP A 120 5.52 -17.46 -28.22
N ASN A 121 6.41 -18.03 -29.02
CA ASN A 121 7.72 -18.46 -28.55
C ASN A 121 8.70 -17.28 -28.43
N VAL A 122 9.84 -17.50 -27.78
CA VAL A 122 10.86 -16.45 -27.54
C VAL A 122 11.30 -15.79 -28.84
N ASP A 123 11.47 -16.57 -29.91
CA ASP A 123 11.86 -16.06 -31.22
C ASP A 123 10.80 -15.16 -31.85
N ALA A 124 9.53 -15.58 -31.82
CA ALA A 124 8.42 -14.81 -32.38
C ALA A 124 8.21 -13.47 -31.64
N LEU A 125 8.35 -13.48 -30.31
CA LEU A 125 8.21 -12.29 -29.49
C LEU A 125 9.40 -11.33 -29.65
N SER A 126 10.61 -11.88 -29.83
CA SER A 126 11.83 -11.11 -30.12
C SER A 126 11.69 -10.34 -31.44
N GLU A 127 11.14 -10.98 -32.47
CA GLU A 127 10.89 -10.36 -33.78
C GLU A 127 9.76 -9.32 -33.75
N GLU A 128 8.63 -9.63 -33.09
CA GLU A 128 7.48 -8.72 -33.06
C GLU A 128 7.79 -7.41 -32.32
N TYR A 129 8.54 -7.49 -31.21
CA TYR A 129 8.84 -6.34 -30.35
C TYR A 129 10.25 -5.76 -30.54
N ASN A 130 11.04 -6.27 -31.51
CA ASN A 130 12.44 -5.89 -31.72
C ASN A 130 13.28 -5.95 -30.42
N LEU A 131 13.15 -7.05 -29.67
CA LEU A 131 13.86 -7.28 -28.41
C LEU A 131 14.93 -8.35 -28.56
N GLN A 132 15.97 -8.29 -27.71
CA GLN A 132 16.95 -9.37 -27.64
C GLN A 132 16.32 -10.65 -27.07
N LYS A 133 16.64 -11.80 -27.67
CA LYS A 133 16.13 -13.12 -27.26
C LYS A 133 16.41 -13.41 -25.79
N ASP A 134 17.60 -13.05 -25.30
CA ASP A 134 17.98 -13.23 -23.89
C ASP A 134 17.11 -12.40 -22.95
N SER A 135 16.78 -11.16 -23.32
CA SER A 135 15.89 -10.30 -22.55
C SER A 135 14.47 -10.85 -22.49
N VAL A 136 13.93 -11.34 -23.62
CA VAL A 136 12.60 -11.97 -23.67
C VAL A 136 12.59 -13.25 -22.83
N LYS A 137 13.64 -14.06 -22.92
CA LYS A 137 13.79 -15.28 -22.10
C LYS A 137 13.81 -14.97 -20.61
N ASN A 138 14.59 -13.97 -20.19
CA ASN A 138 14.64 -13.50 -18.80
C ASN A 138 13.28 -12.95 -18.35
N LEU A 139 12.59 -12.22 -19.23
CA LEU A 139 11.26 -11.68 -18.97
C LEU A 139 10.26 -12.81 -18.63
N LEU A 140 10.20 -13.84 -19.47
CA LEU A 140 9.30 -14.98 -19.27
C LEU A 140 9.70 -15.87 -18.09
N MET A 141 11.01 -15.94 -17.78
CA MET A 141 11.53 -16.76 -16.69
C MET A 141 11.24 -16.14 -15.31
N TYR A 142 11.43 -14.82 -15.17
CA TYR A 142 11.34 -14.15 -13.86
C TYR A 142 9.98 -13.49 -13.59
N TYR A 143 9.19 -13.22 -14.63
CA TYR A 143 7.91 -12.55 -14.47
C TYR A 143 6.76 -13.47 -14.88
N SER A 144 5.82 -13.66 -13.95
CA SER A 144 4.56 -14.35 -14.17
C SER A 144 3.42 -13.45 -13.73
N LEU A 145 2.31 -13.48 -14.48
CA LEU A 145 1.09 -12.80 -14.05
C LEU A 145 0.38 -13.69 -13.03
N PHE A 146 0.11 -13.15 -11.85
CA PHE A 146 -0.69 -13.84 -10.84
C PHE A 146 -2.08 -14.10 -11.40
N THR A 147 -2.42 -15.37 -11.55
CA THR A 147 -3.75 -15.81 -11.90
C THR A 147 -4.62 -15.84 -10.64
N ARG A 148 -5.93 -15.82 -10.82
CA ARG A 148 -6.88 -15.91 -9.70
C ARG A 148 -6.72 -17.21 -8.89
N GLU A 149 -6.20 -18.26 -9.53
CA GLU A 149 -5.96 -19.57 -8.94
C GLU A 149 -4.81 -19.51 -7.94
N ASP A 150 -3.75 -18.76 -8.25
CA ASP A 150 -2.60 -18.54 -7.35
C ASP A 150 -3.05 -17.92 -6.01
N PHE A 151 -4.06 -17.06 -6.04
CA PHE A 151 -4.63 -16.46 -4.82
C PHE A 151 -5.50 -17.43 -4.00
N GLN A 152 -5.97 -18.54 -4.58
CA GLN A 152 -6.73 -19.53 -3.82
C GLN A 152 -5.84 -20.32 -2.86
N PHE A 153 -4.60 -20.62 -3.26
CA PHE A 153 -3.60 -21.30 -2.43
C PHE A 153 -3.23 -20.47 -1.20
N ILE A 154 -2.92 -19.18 -1.40
CA ILE A 154 -2.58 -18.25 -0.31
C ILE A 154 -3.72 -18.15 0.74
N ASN A 155 -4.97 -18.23 0.28
CA ASN A 155 -6.13 -18.14 1.18
C ASN A 155 -6.46 -19.46 1.88
N LYS A 156 -6.07 -20.62 1.33
CA LYS A 156 -6.34 -21.93 1.92
C LYS A 156 -5.46 -22.16 3.15
N ASP A 157 -4.15 -21.91 3.01
CA ASP A 157 -3.18 -22.02 4.11
C ASP A 157 -3.50 -21.06 5.25
N ARG A 158 -4.06 -19.89 4.92
CA ARG A 158 -4.51 -18.92 5.91
C ARG A 158 -5.73 -19.39 6.71
N LYS A 159 -6.71 -20.04 6.06
CA LYS A 159 -7.90 -20.57 6.74
C LYS A 159 -7.56 -21.72 7.68
N GLU A 160 -6.70 -22.63 7.25
CA GLU A 160 -6.25 -23.77 8.06
C GLU A 160 -5.50 -23.30 9.31
N ASN A 161 -4.64 -22.28 9.19
CA ASN A 161 -3.98 -21.66 10.33
C ASN A 161 -4.95 -20.95 11.28
N GLU A 162 -5.98 -20.26 10.76
CA GLU A 162 -7.00 -19.62 11.60
C GLU A 162 -7.86 -20.62 12.38
N GLU A 163 -8.16 -21.79 11.80
CA GLU A 163 -8.90 -22.87 12.45
C GLU A 163 -8.09 -23.52 13.58
N GLN A 164 -6.78 -23.75 13.36
CA GLN A 164 -5.88 -24.28 14.39
C GLN A 164 -5.74 -23.33 15.58
N VAL A 165 -5.57 -22.03 15.34
CA VAL A 165 -5.49 -21.00 16.39
C VAL A 165 -6.81 -20.90 17.17
N ALA A 166 -7.96 -20.99 16.49
CA ALA A 166 -9.27 -20.98 17.15
C ALA A 166 -9.49 -22.23 18.03
N LEU A 167 -9.07 -23.41 17.56
CA LEU A 167 -9.13 -24.66 18.33
C LEU A 167 -8.24 -24.61 19.57
N GLU A 168 -7.03 -24.07 19.46
CA GLU A 168 -6.12 -23.90 20.59
C GLU A 168 -6.70 -22.96 21.65
N PHE A 169 -7.30 -21.85 21.22
CA PHE A 169 -7.97 -20.90 22.11
C PHE A 169 -9.17 -21.52 22.83
N VAL A 170 -9.99 -22.33 22.14
CA VAL A 170 -11.11 -23.07 22.75
C VAL A 170 -10.61 -24.10 23.77
N LYS A 171 -9.49 -24.79 23.50
CA LYS A 171 -8.87 -25.71 24.46
C LYS A 171 -8.40 -24.98 25.72
N ARG A 172 -7.72 -23.84 25.58
CA ARG A 172 -7.26 -23.01 26.71
C ARG A 172 -8.43 -22.51 27.57
N THR A 173 -9.47 -21.97 26.94
CA THR A 173 -10.65 -21.44 27.65
C THR A 173 -11.53 -22.53 28.29
N ARG A 174 -11.52 -23.77 27.78
CA ARG A 174 -12.22 -24.90 28.41
C ARG A 174 -11.46 -25.49 29.60
N LEU A 175 -10.12 -25.46 29.58
CA LEU A 175 -9.30 -25.92 30.70
C LEU A 175 -9.34 -24.97 31.91
N GLU A 176 -9.74 -23.71 31.72
CA GLU A 176 -9.90 -22.74 32.81
C GLU A 176 -11.23 -22.86 33.58
N LYS A 177 -12.15 -23.75 33.20
CA LYS A 177 -13.33 -24.07 34.03
C LYS A 177 -12.95 -25.09 35.11
N ILE A 178 -12.12 -24.66 36.06
CA ILE A 178 -11.97 -25.35 37.34
C ILE A 178 -13.31 -25.21 38.09
N PRO A 179 -13.96 -26.30 38.53
CA PRO A 179 -15.17 -26.19 39.33
C PRO A 179 -14.84 -25.53 40.69
N LEU A 180 -15.48 -24.40 40.98
CA LEU A 180 -15.51 -23.76 42.30
C LEU A 180 -16.29 -24.65 43.30
N LYS A 181 -15.76 -25.83 43.63
CA LYS A 181 -16.29 -26.71 44.66
C LYS A 181 -15.17 -27.24 45.56
N GLN A 182 -14.35 -26.35 46.13
CA GLN A 182 -13.49 -26.64 47.29
C GLN A 182 -13.19 -25.38 48.13
N ILE A 183 -14.20 -24.57 48.47
CA ILE A 183 -14.04 -23.48 49.48
C ILE A 183 -15.05 -23.65 50.65
N GLU A 184 -15.86 -24.70 50.63
CA GLU A 184 -16.56 -25.16 51.83
C GLU A 184 -15.79 -26.38 52.32
N ASP A 185 -14.98 -26.18 53.37
CA ASP A 185 -14.49 -27.19 54.34
C ASP A 185 -13.14 -26.78 54.95
N LYS A 186 -13.10 -25.57 55.53
CA LYS A 186 -12.24 -25.27 56.69
C LYS A 186 -13.06 -24.43 57.66
N LYS A 187 -13.85 -25.13 58.47
CA LYS A 187 -14.23 -24.70 59.82
C LYS A 187 -13.03 -24.84 60.73
#